data_AF-A0A917R3U3-F1
#
_entry.id   AF-A0A917R3U3-F1
#
_cell.length_a   1.000
_cell.length_b   1.000
_cell.length_c   1.000
_cell.angle_alpha   90.00
_cell.angle_beta   90.00
_cell.angle_gamma   90.00
#
_symmetry.space_group_name_H-M   'P 1'
#
loop_
_entity.id
_entity.type
_entity.pdbx_description
1 polymer ?
#
loop_
_entity_poly.entity_id
_entity_poly.type
_entity_poly.pdbx_seq_one_letter_code
_entity_poly.pdbx_strand_id
1 'polypeptide(L)'
;MSVEWRFDAGDLARLRFAFSPLWELVASLRVLRAPARHSVHLPWVRTVTPRLGGIDLSELFALAPVHGYIADFLTPPPDTPLPDFEAELDRVRGTPPAQAAREAGHLTAGPGSDIVARFRDDPVAGVRRVADALAAYWDVALAEYWPRVHGLLEADLMWRTRRLATGGARELFADLHPSVRWEGDRLIAERHWCHAGDLGGDGLLLVPSAFRWPDIAIMTEPYQPMLVYPARGIGTLWETAPPAAPGALAALIGRTRARLLVSLRHPASTTALARRMSLTPGAVSQHLSVLGASGLVTRSRIGREVLYRRTPTGDVLAGGSGDSGETSPAADAGAQADPDAAGRRTGRREAADGRSRGAVSRRTGGRRAAR
;
A
#
# COMPACT_ATOMS: atom_id res chain seq x y z
N MET A 1 18.52 -11.37 6.28
CA MET A 1 19.00 -10.40 5.27
C MET A 1 18.02 -9.23 5.27
N SER A 2 18.51 -8.01 5.11
CA SER A 2 17.74 -6.78 5.35
C SER A 2 18.14 -5.68 4.37
N VAL A 3 17.15 -4.89 3.97
CA VAL A 3 17.37 -3.55 3.42
C VAL A 3 17.22 -2.55 4.55
N GLU A 4 18.21 -1.68 4.73
CA GLU A 4 18.29 -0.72 5.83
C GLU A 4 18.60 0.68 5.28
N TRP A 5 17.72 1.63 5.60
CA TRP A 5 17.95 3.04 5.32
C TRP A 5 18.06 3.81 6.62
N ARG A 6 19.15 4.55 6.80
CA ARG A 6 19.27 5.56 7.84
C ARG A 6 18.75 6.91 7.32
N PHE A 7 17.98 7.59 8.15
CA PHE A 7 17.36 8.87 7.88
C PHE A 7 18.06 9.99 8.64
N ASP A 8 18.36 11.09 7.96
CA ASP A 8 18.56 12.38 8.62
C ASP A 8 17.24 13.19 8.73
N ALA A 9 17.31 14.38 9.33
CA ALA A 9 16.16 15.26 9.47
C ALA A 9 15.63 15.83 8.13
N GLY A 10 16.50 15.97 7.14
CA GLY A 10 16.14 16.38 5.78
C GLY A 10 15.45 15.26 4.99
N ASP A 11 15.89 14.01 5.17
CA ASP A 11 15.24 12.83 4.59
C ASP A 11 13.80 12.69 5.11
N LEU A 12 13.60 12.87 6.42
CA LEU A 12 12.27 12.90 7.03
C LEU A 12 11.41 14.06 6.49
N ALA A 13 12.00 15.23 6.25
CA ALA A 13 11.32 16.37 5.63
C ALA A 13 11.00 16.16 4.13
N ARG A 14 11.66 15.20 3.47
CA ARG A 14 11.44 14.81 2.07
C ARG A 14 10.79 13.44 1.91
N LEU A 15 10.27 12.86 3.00
CA LEU A 15 9.38 11.71 2.98
C LEU A 15 8.10 12.07 2.20
N ARG A 16 7.83 11.35 1.12
CA ARG A 16 6.71 11.65 0.20
C ARG A 16 5.87 10.41 -0.02
N PHE A 17 4.60 10.61 -0.36
CA PHE A 17 3.74 9.58 -0.91
C PHE A 17 3.51 9.83 -2.39
N ALA A 18 3.45 8.76 -3.17
CA ALA A 18 2.95 8.80 -4.54
C ALA A 18 2.09 7.59 -4.84
N PHE A 19 1.16 7.73 -5.79
CA PHE A 19 0.52 6.59 -6.44
C PHE A 19 1.19 6.34 -7.78
N SER A 20 1.12 5.11 -8.27
CA SER A 20 1.66 4.74 -9.59
C SER A 20 0.69 3.78 -10.28
N PRO A 21 -0.19 4.29 -11.17
CA PRO A 21 -0.96 3.48 -12.10
C PRO A 21 -0.14 2.38 -12.78
N LEU A 22 1.08 2.71 -13.23
CA LEU A 22 2.00 1.81 -13.91
C LEU A 22 2.55 0.73 -12.98
N TRP A 23 2.93 1.07 -11.74
CA TRP A 23 3.32 0.08 -10.74
C TRP A 23 2.21 -0.95 -10.50
N GLU A 24 0.98 -0.47 -10.29
CA GLU A 24 -0.19 -1.34 -10.05
C GLU A 24 -0.48 -2.23 -11.25
N LEU A 25 -0.31 -1.70 -12.46
CA LEU A 25 -0.43 -2.47 -13.70
C LEU A 25 0.62 -3.59 -13.77
N VAL A 26 1.91 -3.30 -13.56
CA VAL A 26 2.97 -4.31 -13.61
C VAL A 26 2.83 -5.33 -12.47
N ALA A 27 2.46 -4.89 -11.27
CA ALA A 27 2.17 -5.79 -10.14
C ALA A 27 1.01 -6.74 -10.45
N SER A 28 -0.02 -6.28 -11.18
CA SER A 28 -1.17 -7.12 -11.57
C SER A 28 -0.80 -8.27 -12.52
N LEU A 29 0.30 -8.18 -13.29
CA LEU A 29 0.81 -9.29 -14.11
C LEU A 29 1.20 -10.50 -13.24
N ARG A 30 1.78 -10.26 -12.05
CA ARG A 30 2.10 -11.33 -11.08
C ARG A 30 0.84 -11.97 -10.52
N VAL A 31 -0.22 -11.18 -10.29
CA VAL A 31 -1.54 -11.66 -9.85
C VAL A 31 -2.18 -12.58 -10.89
N LEU A 32 -2.09 -12.26 -12.19
CA LEU A 32 -2.59 -13.14 -13.26
C LEU A 32 -1.84 -14.47 -13.32
N ARG A 33 -0.51 -14.47 -13.11
CA ARG A 33 0.32 -15.68 -13.19
C ARG A 33 0.35 -16.52 -11.91
N ALA A 34 -0.01 -15.95 -10.76
CA ALA A 34 -0.02 -16.65 -9.47
C ALA A 34 -1.28 -16.35 -8.62
N PRO A 35 -2.50 -16.52 -9.16
CA PRO A 35 -3.74 -16.07 -8.51
C PRO A 35 -4.01 -16.73 -7.15
N ALA A 36 -3.45 -17.91 -6.88
CA ALA A 36 -3.54 -18.57 -5.58
C ALA A 36 -2.82 -17.81 -4.46
N ARG A 37 -1.67 -17.15 -4.73
CA ARG A 37 -0.97 -16.28 -3.77
C ARG A 37 -1.74 -14.98 -3.51
N HIS A 38 -2.57 -14.58 -4.48
CA HIS A 38 -3.25 -13.30 -4.54
C HIS A 38 -4.78 -13.48 -4.52
N SER A 39 -5.27 -14.37 -3.66
CA SER A 39 -6.66 -14.88 -3.66
C SER A 39 -7.73 -13.77 -3.58
N VAL A 40 -7.42 -12.66 -2.91
CA VAL A 40 -8.27 -11.46 -2.84
C VAL A 40 -8.64 -10.93 -4.23
N HIS A 41 -7.77 -11.07 -5.23
CA HIS A 41 -7.97 -10.59 -6.60
C HIS A 41 -8.68 -11.58 -7.53
N LEU A 42 -9.08 -12.77 -7.05
CA LEU A 42 -9.76 -13.77 -7.89
C LEU A 42 -11.01 -13.25 -8.66
N PRO A 43 -11.86 -12.36 -8.12
CA PRO A 43 -12.97 -11.79 -8.88
C PRO A 43 -12.51 -10.96 -10.10
N TRP A 44 -11.41 -10.22 -9.95
CA TRP A 44 -10.78 -9.46 -11.03
C TRP A 44 -10.11 -10.39 -12.05
N VAL A 45 -9.31 -11.37 -11.60
CA VAL A 45 -8.66 -12.37 -12.49
C VAL A 45 -9.70 -13.08 -13.36
N ARG A 46 -10.80 -13.57 -12.78
CA ARG A 46 -11.89 -14.24 -13.52
C ARG A 46 -12.55 -13.34 -14.57
N THR A 47 -12.57 -12.03 -14.36
CA THR A 47 -13.21 -11.06 -15.25
C THR A 47 -12.27 -10.60 -16.36
N VAL A 48 -10.98 -10.42 -16.05
CA VAL A 48 -9.96 -9.88 -16.96
C VAL A 48 -9.34 -10.95 -17.84
N THR A 49 -8.97 -12.12 -17.31
CA THR A 49 -8.23 -13.14 -18.07
C THR A 49 -8.88 -13.51 -19.42
N PRO A 50 -10.22 -13.71 -19.52
CA PRO A 50 -10.85 -14.00 -20.82
C PRO A 50 -10.79 -12.86 -21.83
N ARG A 51 -10.62 -11.61 -21.38
CA ARG A 51 -10.53 -10.40 -22.22
C ARG A 51 -9.14 -10.18 -22.82
N LEU A 52 -8.11 -10.87 -22.30
CA LEU A 52 -6.71 -10.71 -22.74
C LEU A 52 -6.36 -11.53 -24.00
N GLY A 53 -7.29 -12.34 -24.51
CA GLY A 53 -7.10 -13.14 -25.72
C GLY A 53 -6.88 -12.29 -26.96
N GLY A 54 -5.61 -12.01 -27.28
CA GLY A 54 -5.19 -11.14 -28.38
C GLY A 54 -4.06 -10.18 -28.03
N ILE A 55 -3.74 -10.00 -26.74
CA ILE A 55 -2.60 -9.18 -26.29
C ILE A 55 -1.39 -10.10 -26.05
N ASP A 56 -0.27 -9.83 -26.72
CA ASP A 56 1.01 -10.50 -26.41
C ASP A 56 1.63 -9.89 -25.15
N LEU A 57 1.58 -10.64 -24.05
CA LEU A 57 2.18 -10.29 -22.76
C LEU A 57 3.53 -10.99 -22.55
N SER A 58 4.11 -11.65 -23.56
CA SER A 58 5.31 -12.49 -23.42
C SER A 58 6.53 -11.73 -22.88
N GLU A 59 6.85 -10.55 -23.42
CA GLU A 59 7.95 -9.71 -22.93
C GLU A 59 7.69 -9.18 -21.52
N LEU A 60 6.44 -8.79 -21.21
CA LEU A 60 6.06 -8.35 -19.87
C LEU A 60 6.18 -9.47 -18.84
N PHE A 61 5.81 -10.70 -19.19
CA PHE A 61 5.96 -11.86 -18.32
C PHE A 61 7.42 -12.32 -18.16
N ALA A 62 8.30 -12.01 -19.11
CA ALA A 62 9.73 -12.26 -19.00
C ALA A 62 10.45 -11.19 -18.16
N LEU A 63 10.06 -9.91 -18.31
CA LEU A 63 10.66 -8.76 -17.62
C LEU A 63 10.06 -8.49 -16.22
N ALA A 64 8.84 -8.98 -15.96
CA ALA A 64 8.20 -9.00 -14.65
C ALA A 64 7.83 -10.45 -14.24
N PRO A 65 8.83 -11.31 -13.96
CA PRO A 65 8.60 -12.69 -13.52
C PRO A 65 7.82 -12.74 -12.20
N VAL A 66 7.14 -13.85 -11.91
CA VAL A 66 6.29 -14.02 -10.71
C VAL A 66 7.05 -13.77 -9.39
N HIS A 67 8.33 -14.13 -9.36
CA HIS A 67 9.20 -14.02 -8.19
C HIS A 67 10.50 -13.32 -8.57
N GLY A 68 11.17 -12.70 -7.60
CA GLY A 68 12.46 -12.03 -7.80
C GLY A 68 12.33 -10.61 -8.34
N TYR A 69 13.34 -10.19 -9.10
CA TYR A 69 13.48 -8.86 -9.71
C TYR A 69 12.38 -8.59 -10.75
N ILE A 70 12.09 -7.31 -10.98
CA ILE A 70 11.32 -6.77 -12.10
C ILE A 70 12.28 -5.78 -12.75
N ALA A 71 12.35 -5.72 -14.09
CA ALA A 71 13.18 -4.71 -14.73
C ALA A 71 12.68 -3.30 -14.35
N ASP A 72 13.49 -2.53 -13.61
CA ASP A 72 13.05 -1.31 -12.92
C ASP A 72 12.45 -0.25 -13.87
N PHE A 73 12.90 -0.18 -15.13
CA PHE A 73 12.34 0.68 -16.16
C PHE A 73 10.85 0.41 -16.50
N LEU A 74 10.30 -0.74 -16.15
CA LEU A 74 8.86 -1.01 -16.22
C LEU A 74 8.07 -0.29 -15.13
N THR A 75 8.73 0.08 -14.03
CA THR A 75 8.13 0.63 -12.82
C THR A 75 8.97 1.77 -12.23
N PRO A 76 9.35 2.80 -13.02
CA PRO A 76 10.23 3.85 -12.56
C PRO A 76 9.57 4.67 -11.44
N PRO A 77 10.31 5.15 -10.41
CA PRO A 77 9.71 5.88 -9.28
C PRO A 77 8.92 7.10 -9.77
N PRO A 78 7.68 7.34 -9.31
CA PRO A 78 6.90 8.51 -9.73
C PRO A 78 7.60 9.85 -9.47
N ASP A 79 7.69 10.70 -10.50
CA ASP A 79 8.26 12.06 -10.40
C ASP A 79 7.29 13.04 -9.70
N THR A 80 6.00 12.68 -9.60
CA THR A 80 4.97 13.47 -8.92
C THR A 80 4.11 12.58 -8.00
N PRO A 81 3.39 13.14 -7.01
CA PRO A 81 2.56 12.34 -6.10
C PRO A 81 1.36 11.64 -6.75
N LEU A 82 0.84 12.18 -7.86
CA LEU A 82 -0.38 11.71 -8.53
C LEU A 82 -0.19 11.81 -10.06
N PRO A 83 0.72 11.00 -10.64
CA PRO A 83 0.90 10.97 -12.09
C PRO A 83 -0.33 10.36 -12.77
N ASP A 84 -0.59 10.77 -14.00
CA ASP A 84 -1.47 10.01 -14.88
C ASP A 84 -0.72 8.85 -15.53
N PHE A 85 -1.46 7.84 -15.99
CA PHE A 85 -0.88 6.61 -16.56
C PHE A 85 -0.06 6.89 -17.83
N GLU A 86 -0.47 7.86 -18.66
CA GLU A 86 0.23 8.15 -19.93
C GLU A 86 1.59 8.79 -19.65
N ALA A 87 1.66 9.70 -18.66
CA ALA A 87 2.91 10.30 -18.22
C ALA A 87 3.89 9.28 -17.61
N GLU A 88 3.41 8.25 -16.90
CA GLU A 88 4.29 7.14 -16.47
C GLU A 88 4.72 6.26 -17.64
N LEU A 89 3.80 5.96 -18.58
CA LEU A 89 4.09 5.15 -19.76
C LEU A 89 5.08 5.85 -20.71
N ASP A 90 5.03 7.17 -20.84
CA ASP A 90 5.99 7.97 -21.60
C ASP A 90 7.40 7.88 -21.01
N ARG A 91 7.55 7.69 -19.69
CA ARG A 91 8.86 7.41 -19.06
C ARG A 91 9.38 6.03 -19.44
N VAL A 92 8.49 5.01 -19.54
CA VAL A 92 8.86 3.69 -20.08
C VAL A 92 9.32 3.83 -21.54
N ARG A 93 8.53 4.51 -22.40
CA ARG A 93 8.87 4.77 -23.81
C ARG A 93 10.18 5.54 -23.97
N GLY A 94 10.46 6.47 -23.06
CA GLY A 94 11.68 7.28 -23.01
C GLY A 94 12.90 6.59 -22.40
N THR A 95 12.79 5.32 -21.96
CA THR A 95 13.91 4.60 -21.34
C THR A 95 15.09 4.49 -22.31
N PRO A 96 16.32 4.90 -21.91
CA PRO A 96 17.50 4.68 -22.72
C PRO A 96 17.69 3.19 -23.06
N PRO A 97 17.84 2.78 -24.33
CA PRO A 97 17.88 1.37 -24.70
C PRO A 97 19.00 0.57 -24.00
N ALA A 98 20.14 1.22 -23.71
CA ALA A 98 21.23 0.62 -22.95
C ALA A 98 20.90 0.37 -21.47
N GLN A 99 20.00 1.17 -20.88
CA GLN A 99 19.47 0.96 -19.53
C GLN A 99 18.50 -0.22 -19.51
N ALA A 100 17.53 -0.24 -20.42
CA ALA A 100 16.58 -1.34 -20.55
C ALA A 100 17.29 -2.68 -20.81
N ALA A 101 18.28 -2.71 -21.71
CA ALA A 101 19.07 -3.92 -22.00
C ALA A 101 19.94 -4.39 -20.82
N ARG A 102 20.45 -3.46 -20.00
CA ARG A 102 21.20 -3.76 -18.77
C ARG A 102 20.29 -4.38 -17.72
N GLU A 103 19.12 -3.80 -17.49
CA GLU A 103 18.18 -4.26 -16.48
C GLU A 103 17.54 -5.60 -16.87
N ALA A 104 17.17 -5.79 -18.14
CA ALA A 104 16.82 -7.09 -18.69
C ALA A 104 17.96 -8.12 -18.53
N GLY A 105 19.22 -7.67 -18.47
CA GLY A 105 20.39 -8.50 -18.18
C GLY A 105 20.37 -9.18 -16.81
N HIS A 106 19.56 -8.72 -15.85
CA HIS A 106 19.36 -9.40 -14.56
C HIS A 106 18.37 -10.58 -14.63
N LEU A 107 17.71 -10.79 -15.78
CA LEU A 107 16.62 -11.75 -15.97
C LEU A 107 16.97 -12.87 -16.98
N THR A 108 18.26 -13.12 -17.22
CA THR A 108 18.75 -14.09 -18.22
C THR A 108 18.60 -15.56 -17.83
N ALA A 109 17.98 -15.88 -16.69
CA ALA A 109 17.84 -17.23 -16.18
C ALA A 109 16.38 -17.59 -15.88
N GLY A 110 15.97 -18.79 -16.26
CA GLY A 110 14.62 -19.30 -16.05
C GLY A 110 13.69 -19.12 -17.28
N PRO A 111 12.37 -19.30 -17.10
CA PRO A 111 11.39 -19.24 -18.19
C PRO A 111 11.31 -17.85 -18.82
N GLY A 112 11.43 -17.78 -20.14
CA GLY A 112 11.46 -16.52 -20.91
C GLY A 112 12.86 -15.91 -21.10
N SER A 113 13.93 -16.64 -20.79
CA SER A 113 15.32 -16.20 -21.03
C SER A 113 15.64 -16.00 -22.51
N ASP A 114 14.97 -16.73 -23.41
CA ASP A 114 14.96 -16.54 -24.86
C ASP A 114 14.29 -15.22 -25.27
N ILE A 115 13.18 -14.87 -24.62
CA ILE A 115 12.49 -13.59 -24.81
C ILE A 115 13.35 -12.43 -24.28
N VAL A 116 14.03 -12.61 -23.14
CA VAL A 116 14.99 -11.64 -22.59
C VAL A 116 16.21 -11.48 -23.52
N ALA A 117 16.71 -12.55 -24.13
CA ALA A 117 17.76 -12.46 -25.14
C ALA A 117 17.32 -11.62 -26.35
N ARG A 118 16.16 -11.96 -26.95
CA ARG A 118 15.54 -11.19 -28.05
C ARG A 118 15.35 -9.70 -27.70
N PHE A 119 14.92 -9.40 -26.47
CA PHE A 119 14.78 -8.02 -26.00
C PHE A 119 16.14 -7.31 -25.90
N ARG A 120 17.21 -8.00 -25.50
CA ARG A 120 18.55 -7.43 -25.38
C ARG A 120 19.29 -7.28 -26.71
N ASP A 121 18.94 -8.09 -27.71
CA ASP A 121 19.46 -7.99 -29.08
C ASP A 121 18.91 -6.77 -29.83
N ASP A 122 17.63 -6.41 -29.59
CA ASP A 122 17.01 -5.16 -30.06
C ASP A 122 16.19 -4.49 -28.94
N PRO A 123 16.84 -3.74 -28.04
CA PRO A 123 16.17 -3.06 -26.93
C PRO A 123 15.38 -1.84 -27.38
N VAL A 124 15.65 -1.29 -28.58
CA VAL A 124 14.87 -0.17 -29.13
C VAL A 124 13.48 -0.64 -29.51
N ALA A 125 13.37 -1.75 -30.25
CA ALA A 125 12.08 -2.36 -30.54
C ALA A 125 11.48 -3.04 -29.29
N GLY A 126 12.32 -3.58 -28.40
CA GLY A 126 11.89 -4.16 -27.12
C GLY A 126 11.12 -3.17 -26.25
N VAL A 127 11.70 -2.00 -25.95
CA VAL A 127 11.03 -0.95 -25.15
C VAL A 127 9.70 -0.53 -25.77
N ARG A 128 9.63 -0.42 -27.11
CA ARG A 128 8.39 -0.11 -27.83
C ARG A 128 7.32 -1.20 -27.65
N ARG A 129 7.64 -2.46 -27.95
CA ARG A 129 6.71 -3.59 -27.78
C ARG A 129 6.19 -3.70 -26.34
N VAL A 130 7.07 -3.51 -25.36
CA VAL A 130 6.74 -3.49 -23.93
C VAL A 130 5.79 -2.35 -23.59
N ALA A 131 6.03 -1.13 -24.06
CA ALA A 131 5.14 0.01 -23.82
C ALA A 131 3.78 -0.15 -24.52
N ASP A 132 3.76 -0.66 -25.75
CA ASP A 132 2.54 -0.95 -26.51
C ASP A 132 1.70 -2.05 -25.80
N ALA A 133 2.37 -3.10 -25.30
CA ALA A 133 1.73 -4.16 -24.51
C ALA A 133 1.20 -3.64 -23.16
N LEU A 134 1.91 -2.72 -22.48
CA LEU A 134 1.43 -2.07 -21.26
C LEU A 134 0.18 -1.22 -21.53
N ALA A 135 0.15 -0.46 -22.62
CA ALA A 135 -1.03 0.32 -23.00
C ALA A 135 -2.25 -0.58 -23.27
N ALA A 136 -2.09 -1.60 -24.12
CA ALA A 136 -3.16 -2.54 -24.43
C ALA A 136 -3.64 -3.31 -23.18
N TYR A 137 -2.70 -3.66 -22.29
CA TYR A 137 -3.02 -4.33 -21.04
C TYR A 137 -3.75 -3.40 -20.05
N TRP A 138 -3.36 -2.13 -19.95
CA TRP A 138 -4.04 -1.13 -19.12
C TRP A 138 -5.51 -0.99 -19.47
N ASP A 139 -5.82 -0.78 -20.75
CA ASP A 139 -7.19 -0.57 -21.24
C ASP A 139 -8.13 -1.74 -20.90
N VAL A 140 -7.63 -2.97 -20.99
CA VAL A 140 -8.41 -4.19 -20.73
C VAL A 140 -8.45 -4.57 -19.25
N ALA A 141 -7.35 -4.40 -18.53
CA ALA A 141 -7.15 -5.00 -17.21
C ALA A 141 -7.31 -4.04 -16.03
N LEU A 142 -7.03 -2.74 -16.19
CA LEU A 142 -6.94 -1.83 -15.05
C LEU A 142 -7.71 -0.50 -15.23
N ALA A 143 -7.82 0.05 -16.44
CA ALA A 143 -8.49 1.34 -16.70
C ALA A 143 -9.91 1.41 -16.10
N GLU A 144 -10.72 0.38 -16.32
CA GLU A 144 -12.10 0.25 -15.81
C GLU A 144 -12.18 0.21 -14.27
N TYR A 145 -11.11 -0.24 -13.62
CA TYR A 145 -11.02 -0.45 -12.18
C TYR A 145 -10.21 0.64 -11.47
N TRP A 146 -9.47 1.47 -12.20
CA TRP A 146 -8.54 2.46 -11.66
C TRP A 146 -9.19 3.43 -10.66
N PRO A 147 -10.38 4.01 -10.91
CA PRO A 147 -11.03 4.89 -9.92
C PRO A 147 -11.25 4.20 -8.55
N ARG A 148 -11.52 2.89 -8.57
CA ARG A 148 -11.73 2.06 -7.39
C ARG A 148 -10.41 1.68 -6.70
N VAL A 149 -9.36 1.40 -7.46
CA VAL A 149 -8.00 1.17 -6.93
C VAL A 149 -7.45 2.45 -6.32
N HIS A 150 -7.45 3.56 -7.07
CA HIS A 150 -7.08 4.90 -6.60
C HIS A 150 -7.83 5.29 -5.32
N GLY A 151 -9.14 5.03 -5.26
CA GLY A 151 -9.95 5.29 -4.08
C GLY A 151 -9.62 4.42 -2.85
N LEU A 152 -8.95 3.27 -3.03
CA LEU A 152 -8.35 2.50 -1.94
C LEU A 152 -7.02 3.12 -1.50
N LEU A 153 -6.17 3.53 -2.46
CA LEU A 153 -4.87 4.15 -2.18
C LEU A 153 -5.02 5.51 -1.47
N GLU A 154 -6.00 6.33 -1.86
CA GLU A 154 -6.37 7.57 -1.15
C GLU A 154 -6.78 7.28 0.31
N ALA A 155 -7.52 6.18 0.56
CA ALA A 155 -7.95 5.83 1.91
C ALA A 155 -6.78 5.38 2.79
N ASP A 156 -5.81 4.62 2.25
CA ASP A 156 -4.56 4.33 2.95
C ASP A 156 -3.76 5.62 3.21
N LEU A 157 -3.60 6.49 2.22
CA LEU A 157 -2.89 7.77 2.38
C LEU A 157 -3.48 8.64 3.49
N MET A 158 -4.81 8.75 3.59
CA MET A 158 -5.48 9.47 4.69
C MET A 158 -5.22 8.83 6.06
N TRP A 159 -5.06 7.51 6.14
CA TRP A 159 -4.64 6.82 7.36
C TRP A 159 -3.18 7.12 7.70
N ARG A 160 -2.25 6.96 6.74
CA ARG A 160 -0.80 7.17 6.94
C ARG A 160 -0.47 8.61 7.33
N THR A 161 -1.08 9.59 6.66
CA THR A 161 -0.89 11.02 6.99
C THR A 161 -1.39 11.36 8.40
N ARG A 162 -2.51 10.78 8.84
CA ARG A 162 -2.96 10.91 10.24
C ARG A 162 -1.96 10.29 11.21
N ARG A 163 -1.49 9.06 10.96
CA ARG A 163 -0.50 8.36 11.81
C ARG A 163 0.78 9.19 11.97
N LEU A 164 1.32 9.70 10.85
CA LEU A 164 2.47 10.61 10.81
C LEU A 164 2.23 11.89 11.63
N ALA A 165 1.06 12.53 11.47
CA ALA A 165 0.73 13.74 12.21
C ALA A 165 0.56 13.50 13.73
N THR A 166 0.07 12.33 14.14
CA THR A 166 -0.18 12.00 15.56
C THR A 166 1.05 11.49 16.33
N GLY A 167 2.06 10.92 15.65
CA GLY A 167 3.21 10.31 16.32
C GLY A 167 4.47 10.13 15.47
N GLY A 168 4.61 10.92 14.41
CA GLY A 168 5.82 10.97 13.60
C GLY A 168 6.09 9.71 12.78
N ALA A 169 7.34 9.60 12.31
CA ALA A 169 7.79 8.51 11.44
C ALA A 169 7.57 7.12 12.08
N ARG A 170 7.82 6.98 13.38
CA ARG A 170 7.62 5.70 14.09
C ARG A 170 6.19 5.18 13.95
N GLU A 171 5.19 6.04 14.21
CA GLU A 171 3.79 5.65 14.12
C GLU A 171 3.33 5.45 12.66
N LEU A 172 3.90 6.18 11.71
CA LEU A 172 3.66 5.95 10.28
C LEU A 172 4.11 4.55 9.82
N PHE A 173 5.29 4.11 10.24
CA PHE A 173 5.87 2.83 9.81
C PHE A 173 5.37 1.62 10.60
N ALA A 174 4.90 1.81 11.85
CA ALA A 174 4.53 0.74 12.77
C ALA A 174 3.50 -0.27 12.23
N ASP A 175 2.58 0.16 11.37
CA ASP A 175 1.54 -0.68 10.77
C ASP A 175 1.62 -0.77 9.23
N LEU A 176 2.81 -0.56 8.66
CA LEU A 176 3.02 -0.57 7.21
C LEU A 176 3.03 -2.00 6.64
N HIS A 177 3.86 -2.88 7.21
CA HIS A 177 3.97 -4.31 6.85
C HIS A 177 4.75 -5.06 7.94
N PRO A 178 4.45 -6.34 8.27
CA PRO A 178 5.15 -7.08 9.35
C PRO A 178 6.66 -7.21 9.17
N SER A 179 7.16 -7.19 7.92
CA SER A 179 8.58 -7.25 7.61
C SER A 179 9.29 -5.88 7.64
N VAL A 180 8.61 -4.81 8.05
CA VAL A 180 9.12 -3.43 8.07
C VAL A 180 9.07 -2.89 9.49
N ARG A 181 10.21 -2.47 10.03
CA ARG A 181 10.35 -1.94 11.40
C ARG A 181 11.10 -0.61 11.40
N TRP A 182 10.73 0.29 12.31
CA TRP A 182 11.43 1.55 12.55
C TRP A 182 12.23 1.47 13.86
N GLU A 183 13.53 1.66 13.80
CA GLU A 183 14.44 1.53 14.95
C GLU A 183 15.40 2.72 15.03
N GLY A 184 15.19 3.59 16.03
CA GLY A 184 15.98 4.81 16.19
C GLY A 184 15.81 5.77 15.01
N ASP A 185 16.84 5.85 14.18
CA ASP A 185 16.95 6.64 12.94
C ASP A 185 16.86 5.77 11.66
N ARG A 186 16.48 4.49 11.77
CA ARG A 186 16.50 3.53 10.66
C ARG A 186 15.13 2.97 10.33
N LEU A 187 14.86 2.84 9.03
CA LEU A 187 13.84 1.93 8.50
C LEU A 187 14.53 0.65 8.05
N ILE A 188 14.07 -0.49 8.58
CA ILE A 188 14.62 -1.81 8.29
C ILE A 188 13.52 -2.68 7.70
N ALA A 189 13.79 -3.26 6.53
CA ALA A 189 12.89 -4.14 5.81
C ALA A 189 13.54 -5.51 5.55
N GLU A 190 12.96 -6.57 6.09
CA GLU A 190 13.47 -7.93 5.87
C GLU A 190 13.28 -8.36 4.41
N ARG A 191 14.35 -8.82 3.76
CA ARG A 191 14.37 -9.24 2.35
C ARG A 191 15.31 -10.42 2.13
N HIS A 192 15.23 -11.04 0.96
CA HIS A 192 16.14 -12.11 0.52
C HIS A 192 17.49 -11.60 -0.02
N TRP A 193 17.75 -10.29 0.09
CA TRP A 193 18.98 -9.61 -0.31
C TRP A 193 19.31 -8.52 0.71
N CYS A 194 20.53 -7.99 0.67
CA CYS A 194 21.01 -6.98 1.61
C CYS A 194 21.27 -5.64 0.92
N HIS A 195 20.91 -4.55 1.60
CA HIS A 195 21.35 -3.19 1.29
C HIS A 195 21.40 -2.40 2.59
N ALA A 196 22.41 -1.56 2.76
CA ALA A 196 22.51 -0.65 3.89
C ALA A 196 23.07 0.67 3.38
N GLY A 197 22.32 1.75 3.56
CA GLY A 197 22.67 3.06 3.03
C GLY A 197 22.05 4.20 3.82
N ASP A 198 22.59 5.39 3.60
CA ASP A 198 21.91 6.64 3.93
C ASP A 198 21.03 7.02 2.74
N LEU A 199 19.94 7.75 2.98
CA LEU A 199 19.10 8.26 1.88
C LEU A 199 19.72 9.45 1.14
N GLY A 200 20.92 9.90 1.54
CA GLY A 200 21.71 10.93 0.84
C GLY A 200 21.11 12.34 0.84
N GLY A 201 19.98 12.53 1.51
CA GLY A 201 19.15 13.71 1.35
C GLY A 201 18.04 13.57 0.31
N ASP A 202 17.84 12.44 -0.36
CA ASP A 202 16.74 12.27 -1.32
C ASP A 202 15.40 11.91 -0.66
N GLY A 203 15.42 11.54 0.62
CA GLY A 203 14.25 11.03 1.34
C GLY A 203 13.77 9.68 0.81
N LEU A 204 12.60 9.24 1.28
CA LEU A 204 11.99 7.97 0.87
C LEU A 204 10.63 8.22 0.20
N LEU A 205 10.39 7.57 -0.94
CA LEU A 205 9.10 7.57 -1.62
C LEU A 205 8.26 6.37 -1.15
N LEU A 206 7.08 6.65 -0.61
CA LEU A 206 6.14 5.65 -0.11
C LEU A 206 5.00 5.45 -1.12
N VAL A 207 4.88 4.23 -1.65
CA VAL A 207 3.88 3.89 -2.67
C VAL A 207 2.94 2.79 -2.14
N PRO A 208 1.71 3.12 -1.71
CA PRO A 208 0.71 2.09 -1.42
C PRO A 208 0.35 1.36 -2.72
N SER A 209 0.15 0.05 -2.65
CA SER A 209 -0.27 -0.78 -3.78
C SER A 209 -1.30 -1.82 -3.36
N ALA A 210 -2.35 -1.97 -4.16
CA ALA A 210 -3.37 -3.00 -4.05
C ALA A 210 -2.86 -4.34 -4.62
N PHE A 211 -2.13 -4.32 -5.74
CA PHE A 211 -1.69 -5.54 -6.43
C PHE A 211 -0.39 -6.12 -5.89
N ARG A 212 0.38 -5.40 -5.06
CA ARG A 212 1.63 -5.93 -4.47
C ARG A 212 1.40 -6.90 -3.30
N TRP A 213 0.28 -6.79 -2.59
CA TRP A 213 -0.11 -7.66 -1.48
C TRP A 213 0.04 -9.15 -1.83
N PRO A 214 0.57 -10.02 -0.93
CA PRO A 214 0.82 -9.78 0.50
C PRO A 214 2.17 -9.16 0.84
N ASP A 215 3.04 -8.91 -0.14
CA ASP A 215 4.44 -8.55 0.10
C ASP A 215 4.68 -7.03 0.01
N ILE A 216 5.94 -6.63 0.26
CA ILE A 216 6.49 -5.31 -0.14
C ILE A 216 7.32 -5.40 -1.44
N ALA A 217 7.63 -4.25 -2.02
CA ALA A 217 8.69 -4.08 -3.01
C ALA A 217 9.58 -2.89 -2.61
N ILE A 218 10.85 -2.93 -3.03
CA ILE A 218 11.86 -1.94 -2.68
C ILE A 218 12.67 -1.67 -3.93
N MET A 219 12.94 -0.40 -4.19
CA MET A 219 13.88 0.09 -5.19
C MET A 219 14.88 1.01 -4.49
N THR A 220 16.13 0.92 -4.91
CA THR A 220 17.31 1.60 -4.35
C THR A 220 18.09 2.29 -5.47
N GLU A 221 19.26 2.85 -5.15
CA GLU A 221 20.22 3.36 -6.14
C GLU A 221 20.38 2.41 -7.35
N PRO A 222 20.47 2.94 -8.59
CA PRO A 222 20.58 4.37 -8.93
C PRO A 222 19.24 5.15 -8.98
N TYR A 223 18.12 4.51 -8.65
CA TYR A 223 16.81 5.15 -8.62
C TYR A 223 16.53 5.82 -7.27
N GLN A 224 15.57 6.75 -7.23
CA GLN A 224 15.00 7.30 -5.99
C GLN A 224 14.62 6.15 -5.05
N PRO A 225 15.11 6.14 -3.78
CA PRO A 225 14.69 5.16 -2.79
C PRO A 225 13.16 5.12 -2.66
N MET A 226 12.58 3.95 -2.91
CA MET A 226 11.14 3.75 -2.95
C MET A 226 10.74 2.47 -2.22
N LEU A 227 9.78 2.59 -1.29
CA LEU A 227 9.15 1.47 -0.60
C LEU A 227 7.70 1.35 -1.05
N VAL A 228 7.43 0.27 -1.78
CA VAL A 228 6.08 -0.15 -2.15
C VAL A 228 5.55 -1.07 -1.06
N TYR A 229 4.36 -0.76 -0.54
CA TYR A 229 3.74 -1.51 0.56
C TYR A 229 2.27 -1.83 0.26
N PRO A 230 1.70 -2.90 0.85
CA PRO A 230 0.31 -3.26 0.62
C PRO A 230 -0.63 -2.23 1.25
N ALA A 231 -1.54 -1.68 0.45
CA ALA A 231 -2.55 -0.74 0.92
C ALA A 231 -3.52 -1.40 1.92
N ARG A 232 -4.01 -0.64 2.91
CA ARG A 232 -5.06 -1.12 3.83
C ARG A 232 -6.38 -1.31 3.07
N GLY A 233 -7.18 -2.30 3.49
CA GLY A 233 -8.56 -2.51 3.03
C GLY A 233 -8.75 -3.31 1.74
N ILE A 234 -7.70 -3.90 1.15
CA ILE A 234 -7.75 -4.65 -0.13
C ILE A 234 -8.85 -5.72 -0.18
N GLY A 235 -9.18 -6.37 0.95
CA GLY A 235 -10.28 -7.35 1.00
C GLY A 235 -11.64 -6.81 0.54
N THR A 236 -11.87 -5.49 0.64
CA THR A 236 -13.11 -4.82 0.20
C THR A 236 -13.07 -4.33 -1.26
N LEU A 237 -11.90 -4.39 -1.92
CA LEU A 237 -11.66 -3.80 -3.24
C LEU A 237 -12.64 -4.31 -4.32
N TRP A 238 -12.95 -5.60 -4.27
CA TRP A 238 -13.78 -6.26 -5.28
C TRP A 238 -15.25 -6.44 -4.88
N GLU A 239 -15.68 -5.89 -3.74
CA GLU A 239 -17.08 -5.93 -3.30
C GLU A 239 -17.98 -5.22 -4.31
N THR A 240 -18.86 -5.97 -4.98
CA THR A 240 -19.79 -5.45 -5.99
C THR A 240 -21.14 -5.07 -5.40
N ALA A 241 -21.54 -5.70 -4.29
CA ALA A 241 -22.75 -5.36 -3.58
C ALA A 241 -22.65 -3.93 -2.99
N PRO A 242 -23.57 -3.01 -3.31
CA PRO A 242 -23.63 -1.75 -2.59
C PRO A 242 -23.97 -2.05 -1.13
N PRO A 243 -23.19 -1.53 -0.15
CA PRO A 243 -23.41 -1.82 1.25
C PRO A 243 -24.83 -1.46 1.67
N ALA A 244 -25.42 -2.29 2.54
CA ALA A 244 -26.73 -2.03 3.09
C ALA A 244 -26.70 -0.66 3.79
N ALA A 245 -27.62 0.24 3.41
CA ALA A 245 -27.75 1.51 4.10
C ALA A 245 -28.20 1.25 5.55
N PRO A 246 -27.50 1.77 6.57
CA PRO A 246 -27.97 1.69 7.95
C PRO A 246 -29.40 2.23 8.05
N GLY A 247 -30.29 1.53 8.76
CA GLY A 247 -31.73 1.84 8.77
C GLY A 247 -32.03 3.30 9.12
N ALA A 248 -31.35 3.84 10.13
CA ALA A 248 -31.45 5.24 10.53
C ALA A 248 -31.00 6.23 9.43
N LEU A 249 -29.90 5.94 8.72
CA LEU A 249 -29.43 6.77 7.61
C LEU A 249 -30.40 6.73 6.42
N ALA A 250 -30.92 5.55 6.11
CA ALA A 250 -31.93 5.37 5.06
C ALA A 250 -33.24 6.09 5.39
N ALA A 251 -33.61 6.20 6.67
CA ALA A 251 -34.75 7.01 7.12
C ALA A 251 -34.47 8.51 7.01
N LEU A 252 -33.28 8.98 7.41
CA LEU A 252 -32.92 10.40 7.43
C LEU A 252 -32.77 11.01 6.03
N ILE A 253 -31.99 10.38 5.14
CA ILE A 253 -31.69 10.93 3.80
C ILE A 253 -32.33 10.13 2.66
N GLY A 254 -33.11 9.09 2.96
CA GLY A 254 -33.73 8.24 1.94
C GLY A 254 -32.77 7.18 1.39
N ARG A 255 -33.32 5.98 1.12
CA ARG A 255 -32.58 4.76 0.79
C ARG A 255 -31.52 4.92 -0.30
N THR A 256 -31.80 5.66 -1.37
CA THR A 256 -30.86 5.81 -2.50
C THR A 256 -29.68 6.73 -2.17
N ARG A 257 -29.93 7.90 -1.55
CA ARG A 257 -28.85 8.80 -1.10
C ARG A 257 -28.01 8.15 0.00
N ALA A 258 -28.62 7.40 0.91
CA ALA A 258 -27.91 6.61 1.91
C ALA A 258 -27.01 5.54 1.27
N ARG A 259 -27.52 4.73 0.33
CA ARG A 259 -26.71 3.75 -0.41
C ARG A 259 -25.57 4.42 -1.19
N LEU A 260 -25.81 5.56 -1.85
CA LEU A 260 -24.77 6.33 -2.53
C LEU A 260 -23.67 6.81 -1.55
N LEU A 261 -24.06 7.38 -0.41
CA LEU A 261 -23.12 7.89 0.59
C LEU A 261 -22.24 6.76 1.15
N VAL A 262 -22.81 5.62 1.56
CA VAL A 262 -22.01 4.49 2.05
C VAL A 262 -21.18 3.84 0.93
N SER A 263 -21.69 3.82 -0.31
CA SER A 263 -20.96 3.35 -1.50
C SER A 263 -19.74 4.21 -1.86
N LEU A 264 -19.72 5.47 -1.40
CA LEU A 264 -18.61 6.42 -1.53
C LEU A 264 -17.56 6.32 -0.41
N ARG A 265 -17.46 5.16 0.27
CA ARG A 265 -16.27 4.78 1.06
C ARG A 265 -14.98 4.94 0.26
N HIS A 266 -15.03 4.63 -1.03
CA HIS A 266 -13.96 4.93 -1.99
C HIS A 266 -14.49 5.92 -3.03
N PRO A 267 -13.66 6.90 -3.45
CA PRO A 267 -13.91 7.75 -4.61
C PRO A 267 -14.47 6.99 -5.82
N ALA A 268 -15.49 7.54 -6.47
CA ALA A 268 -16.13 6.91 -7.64
C ALA A 268 -16.75 7.93 -8.60
N SER A 269 -16.72 7.64 -9.89
CA SER A 269 -17.41 8.41 -10.93
C SER A 269 -18.91 8.13 -10.95
N THR A 270 -19.69 9.07 -11.52
CA THR A 270 -21.15 8.90 -11.72
C THR A 270 -21.47 7.61 -12.48
N THR A 271 -20.69 7.26 -13.50
CA THR A 271 -20.87 6.05 -14.33
C THR A 271 -20.60 4.77 -13.55
N ALA A 272 -19.53 4.74 -12.74
CA ALA A 272 -19.24 3.60 -11.85
C ALA A 272 -20.34 3.38 -10.80
N LEU A 273 -20.87 4.48 -10.21
CA LEU A 273 -21.98 4.44 -9.25
C LEU A 273 -23.29 3.98 -9.90
N ALA A 274 -23.62 4.51 -11.09
CA ALA A 274 -24.80 4.12 -11.87
C ALA A 274 -24.84 2.62 -12.13
N ARG A 275 -23.72 2.06 -12.63
CA ARG A 275 -23.56 0.62 -12.86
C ARG A 275 -23.69 -0.21 -11.59
N ARG A 276 -23.00 0.17 -10.49
CA ARG A 276 -23.03 -0.59 -9.22
C ARG A 276 -24.39 -0.56 -8.51
N MET A 277 -25.21 0.47 -8.76
CA MET A 277 -26.51 0.63 -8.10
C MET A 277 -27.71 0.28 -8.98
N SER A 278 -27.49 -0.11 -10.24
CA SER A 278 -28.53 -0.32 -11.25
C SER A 278 -29.42 0.91 -11.43
N LEU A 279 -28.79 2.09 -11.54
CA LEU A 279 -29.44 3.39 -11.73
C LEU A 279 -28.94 4.07 -13.01
N THR A 280 -29.68 5.05 -13.52
CA THR A 280 -29.22 5.86 -14.65
C THR A 280 -28.16 6.89 -14.19
N PRO A 281 -27.19 7.27 -15.05
CA PRO A 281 -26.22 8.32 -14.72
C PRO A 281 -26.87 9.67 -14.37
N GLY A 282 -28.04 9.98 -14.93
CA GLY A 282 -28.83 11.16 -14.59
C GLY A 282 -29.36 11.12 -13.15
N ALA A 283 -29.99 10.01 -12.74
CA ALA A 283 -30.49 9.84 -11.37
C ALA A 283 -29.36 9.88 -10.33
N VAL A 284 -28.21 9.26 -10.65
CA VAL A 284 -27.01 9.34 -9.78
C VAL A 284 -26.49 10.77 -9.69
N SER A 285 -26.37 11.49 -10.81
CA SER A 285 -25.95 12.90 -10.82
C SER A 285 -26.86 13.80 -9.98
N GLN A 286 -28.18 13.60 -10.07
CA GLN A 286 -29.16 14.35 -9.28
C GLN A 286 -28.96 14.11 -7.78
N HIS A 287 -28.81 12.85 -7.36
CA HIS A 287 -28.56 12.53 -5.95
C HIS A 287 -27.21 13.04 -5.44
N LEU A 288 -26.15 12.95 -6.25
CA LEU A 288 -24.82 13.48 -5.90
C LEU A 288 -24.83 15.01 -5.79
N SER A 289 -25.57 15.71 -6.65
CA SER A 289 -25.75 17.16 -6.55
C SER A 289 -26.40 17.57 -5.23
N VAL A 290 -27.41 16.82 -4.77
CA VAL A 290 -28.07 17.07 -3.47
C VAL A 290 -27.13 16.75 -2.31
N LEU A 291 -26.42 15.60 -2.35
CA LEU A 291 -25.44 15.26 -1.32
C LEU A 291 -24.28 16.28 -1.24
N GLY A 292 -23.87 16.84 -2.38
CA GLY A 292 -22.85 17.88 -2.46
C GLY A 292 -23.33 19.22 -1.90
N ALA A 293 -24.57 19.62 -2.22
CA ALA A 293 -25.19 20.81 -1.63
C ALA A 293 -25.40 20.68 -0.11
N SER A 294 -25.60 19.46 0.40
CA SER A 294 -25.61 19.15 1.83
C SER A 294 -24.20 19.02 2.46
N GLY A 295 -23.12 19.23 1.71
CA GLY A 295 -21.75 19.13 2.22
C GLY A 295 -21.30 17.72 2.58
N LEU A 296 -22.00 16.66 2.16
CA LEU A 296 -21.73 15.26 2.50
C LEU A 296 -20.77 14.57 1.52
N VAL A 297 -20.68 15.09 0.28
CA VAL A 297 -19.71 14.65 -0.73
C VAL A 297 -19.03 15.84 -1.37
N THR A 298 -17.80 15.65 -1.82
CA THR A 298 -17.07 16.59 -2.67
C THR A 298 -16.67 15.92 -3.98
N ARG A 299 -16.33 16.71 -4.99
CA ARG A 299 -15.90 16.22 -6.31
C ARG A 299 -14.49 16.69 -6.64
N SER A 300 -13.69 15.81 -7.21
CA SER A 300 -12.38 16.11 -7.81
C SER A 300 -12.38 15.65 -9.26
N ARG A 301 -11.53 16.25 -10.09
CA ARG A 301 -11.30 15.80 -11.47
C ARG A 301 -9.97 15.07 -11.51
N ILE A 302 -9.96 13.85 -12.04
CA ILE A 302 -8.75 13.05 -12.27
C ILE A 302 -8.70 12.74 -13.76
N GLY A 303 -7.75 13.36 -14.47
CA GLY A 303 -7.68 13.33 -15.92
C GLY A 303 -9.01 13.73 -16.59
N ARG A 304 -9.62 12.78 -17.31
CA ARG A 304 -10.87 12.97 -18.04
C ARG A 304 -12.13 12.70 -17.19
N GLU A 305 -12.00 12.10 -16.01
CA GLU A 305 -13.14 11.74 -15.15
C GLU A 305 -13.36 12.74 -14.00
N VAL A 306 -14.62 12.79 -13.52
CA VAL A 306 -14.99 13.45 -12.26
C VAL A 306 -15.34 12.37 -11.24
N LEU A 307 -14.56 12.32 -10.16
CA LEU A 307 -14.81 11.42 -9.03
C LEU A 307 -15.50 12.20 -7.91
N TYR A 308 -16.44 11.53 -7.24
CA TYR A 308 -17.04 11.99 -5.99
C TYR A 308 -16.45 11.19 -4.84
N ARG A 309 -16.24 11.83 -3.69
CA ARG A 309 -15.83 11.19 -2.42
C ARG A 309 -16.59 11.79 -1.25
N ARG A 310 -16.70 11.07 -0.13
CA ARG A 310 -17.27 11.63 1.10
C ARG A 310 -16.43 12.80 1.62
N THR A 311 -17.10 13.74 2.29
CA THR A 311 -16.45 14.70 3.20
C THR A 311 -16.33 14.07 4.59
N PRO A 312 -15.57 14.65 5.54
CA PRO A 312 -15.53 14.16 6.92
C PRO A 312 -16.93 14.06 7.56
N THR A 313 -17.83 15.00 7.27
CA THR A 313 -19.24 14.94 7.69
C THR A 313 -19.98 13.77 7.06
N GLY A 314 -19.72 13.50 5.77
CA GLY A 314 -20.25 12.34 5.05
C GLY A 314 -19.72 11.00 5.58
N ASP A 315 -18.46 10.94 6.04
CA ASP A 315 -17.88 9.75 6.69
C ASP A 315 -18.60 9.47 8.01
N VAL A 316 -18.69 10.45 8.91
CA VAL A 316 -19.40 10.32 10.21
C VAL A 316 -20.85 9.88 9.99
N LEU A 317 -21.57 10.55 9.09
CA LEU A 317 -22.98 10.27 8.81
C LEU A 317 -23.20 8.88 8.18
N ALA A 318 -22.20 8.35 7.46
CA ALA A 318 -22.22 6.99 6.90
C ALA A 318 -21.91 5.89 7.93
N GLY A 319 -21.84 6.21 9.23
CA GLY A 319 -21.42 5.30 10.29
C GLY A 319 -19.90 5.17 10.44
N GLY A 320 -19.13 6.02 9.75
CA GLY A 320 -17.70 6.17 9.91
C GLY A 320 -17.36 7.05 11.11
N SER A 321 -17.77 6.62 12.31
CA SER A 321 -17.06 7.03 13.52
C SER A 321 -15.60 6.60 13.37
N GLY A 322 -14.67 7.44 13.79
CA GLY A 322 -13.29 6.98 13.99
C GLY A 322 -13.30 5.81 14.98
N ASP A 323 -12.44 4.83 14.75
CA ASP A 323 -12.26 3.68 15.63
C ASP A 323 -11.66 4.16 16.96
N SER A 324 -12.54 4.56 17.86
CA SER A 324 -12.24 5.19 19.14
C SER A 324 -12.73 4.29 20.26
N GLY A 325 -11.87 3.35 20.65
CA GLY A 325 -11.99 2.62 21.90
C GLY A 325 -12.53 1.20 21.76
N GLU A 326 -11.73 0.29 21.21
CA GLU A 326 -11.71 -1.06 21.78
C GLU A 326 -10.99 -1.02 23.13
N THR A 327 -11.84 -1.04 24.15
CA THR A 327 -11.61 -1.39 25.55
C THR A 327 -10.37 -2.26 25.77
N SER A 328 -9.35 -1.68 26.42
CA SER A 328 -8.29 -2.47 27.05
C SER A 328 -8.92 -3.40 28.11
N PRO A 329 -8.65 -4.72 28.11
CA PRO A 329 -8.97 -5.57 29.24
C PRO A 329 -8.03 -5.18 30.39
N ALA A 330 -8.51 -4.30 31.27
CA ALA A 330 -7.81 -3.96 32.50
C ALA A 330 -7.74 -5.21 33.41
N ALA A 331 -6.62 -5.37 34.10
CA ALA A 331 -6.36 -6.51 34.95
C ALA A 331 -7.45 -6.70 36.02
N ASP A 332 -8.02 -7.92 36.08
CA ASP A 332 -8.81 -8.33 37.22
C ASP A 332 -7.87 -8.71 38.38
N ALA A 333 -7.76 -7.79 39.33
CA ALA A 333 -6.93 -7.91 40.52
C ALA A 333 -7.64 -7.29 41.74
N GLY A 334 -8.86 -7.78 42.02
CA GLY A 334 -9.50 -7.64 43.33
C GLY A 334 -9.52 -9.00 44.04
N ALA A 335 -8.66 -9.26 45.03
CA ALA A 335 -8.86 -8.79 46.41
C ALA A 335 -10.19 -9.27 47.02
N GLN A 336 -10.46 -10.59 46.99
CA GLN A 336 -11.53 -11.20 47.77
C GLN A 336 -11.14 -11.16 49.26
N ALA A 337 -11.95 -10.48 50.08
CA ALA A 337 -11.82 -10.54 51.53
C ALA A 337 -12.47 -11.82 52.07
N ASP A 338 -11.77 -12.49 52.98
CA ASP A 338 -12.27 -13.63 53.77
C ASP A 338 -12.76 -13.12 55.13
N PRO A 339 -13.90 -13.63 55.63
CA PRO A 339 -13.93 -14.00 57.04
C PRO A 339 -14.53 -15.40 57.28
N ASP A 340 -13.72 -16.24 57.94
CA ASP A 340 -14.07 -17.36 58.81
C ASP A 340 -15.04 -18.44 58.27
N ALA A 341 -14.51 -19.63 57.98
CA ALA A 341 -14.36 -20.64 59.05
C ALA A 341 -13.72 -21.98 58.60
N ALA A 342 -13.11 -22.68 59.58
CA ALA A 342 -12.94 -24.14 59.66
C ALA A 342 -11.86 -24.86 58.79
N GLY A 343 -10.58 -24.61 59.09
CA GLY A 343 -9.84 -25.54 59.95
C GLY A 343 -8.94 -26.65 59.36
N ARG A 344 -7.87 -26.92 60.15
CA ARG A 344 -6.91 -28.07 60.19
C ARG A 344 -5.55 -27.88 59.48
N ARG A 345 -4.49 -27.86 60.31
CA ARG A 345 -3.21 -28.62 60.25
C ARG A 345 -2.63 -28.93 58.85
N THR A 346 -1.38 -28.65 58.46
CA THR A 346 -0.08 -28.30 59.12
C THR A 346 0.92 -27.93 57.98
N GLY A 347 2.12 -27.37 58.15
CA GLY A 347 2.96 -26.98 59.32
C GLY A 347 4.46 -27.01 58.95
N ARG A 348 5.38 -26.56 59.85
CA ARG A 348 6.88 -26.55 59.71
C ARG A 348 7.43 -25.39 58.84
N ARG A 349 8.11 -24.38 59.44
CA ARG A 349 9.60 -24.12 59.55
C ARG A 349 10.28 -23.89 58.17
N GLU A 350 11.28 -23.02 57.97
CA GLU A 350 12.21 -22.21 58.79
C GLU A 350 12.64 -20.97 57.95
N ALA A 351 12.97 -19.79 58.51
CA ALA A 351 14.34 -19.27 58.82
C ALA A 351 15.38 -19.43 57.68
N ALA A 352 16.27 -18.48 57.33
CA ALA A 352 16.51 -17.10 57.77
C ALA A 352 17.35 -16.30 56.72
N ASP A 353 17.32 -14.97 56.84
CA ASP A 353 18.41 -13.96 56.80
C ASP A 353 19.75 -14.22 56.04
N GLY A 354 20.31 -13.16 55.43
CA GLY A 354 21.61 -13.20 54.73
C GLY A 354 21.97 -11.92 53.96
N ARG A 355 22.92 -11.13 54.48
CA ARG A 355 23.31 -9.78 53.98
C ARG A 355 24.59 -9.76 53.11
N SER A 356 24.92 -8.55 52.63
CA SER A 356 26.20 -8.01 52.11
C SER A 356 26.36 -8.02 50.57
N ARG A 357 26.72 -6.94 49.85
CA ARG A 357 27.62 -5.75 49.99
C ARG A 357 29.08 -5.97 49.56
N GLY A 358 29.53 -5.19 48.56
CA GLY A 358 30.94 -4.98 48.14
C GLY A 358 31.03 -4.61 46.64
N ALA A 359 31.10 -3.33 46.26
CA ALA A 359 32.33 -2.51 46.10
C ALA A 359 33.16 -2.91 44.86
N VAL A 360 33.02 -2.21 43.72
CA VAL A 360 33.75 -0.98 43.31
C VAL A 360 35.25 -1.18 43.07
N SER A 361 35.69 -0.98 41.82
CA SER A 361 36.98 -0.34 41.52
C SER A 361 36.97 0.35 40.14
N ARG A 362 37.67 1.48 40.04
CA ARG A 362 37.91 2.28 38.82
C ARG A 362 39.42 2.24 38.50
N ARG A 363 39.80 2.40 37.23
CA ARG A 363 40.94 3.21 36.68
C ARG A 363 41.07 2.92 35.17
N THR A 364 40.82 3.83 34.22
CA THR A 364 41.49 5.10 33.81
C THR A 364 42.76 4.94 32.96
N GLY A 365 42.78 5.62 31.80
CA GLY A 365 43.97 5.99 31.01
C GLY A 365 44.16 5.18 29.71
N GLY A 366 44.48 5.78 28.56
CA GLY A 366 44.60 7.21 28.25
C GLY A 366 45.10 7.50 26.82
N ARG A 367 44.65 8.64 26.25
CA ARG A 367 45.14 9.41 25.08
C ARG A 367 46.43 8.95 24.35
N ARG A 368 46.41 9.00 23.01
CA ARG A 368 47.08 10.08 22.23
C ARG A 368 46.63 10.10 20.75
N ALA A 369 47.01 11.16 20.03
CA ALA A 369 46.56 11.48 18.67
C ALA A 369 47.72 11.89 17.75
N ALA A 370 47.39 12.05 16.46
CA ALA A 370 48.13 12.72 15.38
C ALA A 370 49.39 12.03 14.80
N ARG A 371 49.31 11.62 13.53
CA ARG A 371 49.66 12.52 12.42
C ARG A 371 48.81 12.22 11.19
#